data_AF-A0A7V9Q8U4-F1
#
_entry.id   AF-A0A7V9Q8U4-F1
#
_cell.length_a   1.000
_cell.length_b   1.000
_cell.length_c   1.000
_cell.angle_alpha   90.00
_cell.angle_beta   90.00
_cell.angle_gamma   90.00
#
_symmetry.space_group_name_H-M   'P 1'
#
loop_
_entity.id
_entity.type
_entity.pdbx_description
1 polymer ?
#
loop_
_entity_poly.entity_id
_entity_poly.type
_entity_poly.pdbx_seq_one_letter_code
_entity_poly.pdbx_strand_id
1 'polypeptide(L)'
;MFATVAFGERWMYAQLGLFGAYLVWTILFILLGGGVLGLVVVGRWRLPRFYLLFGASFFAYAVGWVGAYFSLRGGAGEWVGSVAGSLLMGFVLAAGFGVIHSALTLSAVLFVANSVGYFLGSTLNDAIGGKAGMLLWGAVYGLCLGAGLGAVLHFAQSRRAGELGPERE
;
A
#
# COMPACT_ATOMS: atom_id res chain seq x y z
N MET A 1 -1.66 12.24 4.13
CA MET A 1 -1.25 12.23 2.71
C MET A 1 -2.31 12.91 1.83
N PHE A 2 -3.54 12.41 1.74
CA PHE A 2 -4.55 13.06 0.87
C PHE A 2 -4.98 14.47 1.31
N ALA A 3 -4.91 14.80 2.60
CA ALA A 3 -5.11 16.18 3.05
C ALA A 3 -4.00 17.14 2.56
N THR A 4 -2.75 16.68 2.50
CA THR A 4 -1.64 17.49 1.97
C THR A 4 -1.73 17.61 0.45
N VAL A 5 -2.34 16.64 -0.23
CA VAL A 5 -2.69 16.76 -1.66
C VAL A 5 -3.81 17.79 -1.84
N ALA A 6 -4.98 17.59 -1.20
CA ALA A 6 -6.17 18.42 -1.40
C ALA A 6 -5.97 19.92 -1.09
N PHE A 7 -5.09 20.26 -0.14
CA PHE A 7 -4.84 21.65 0.26
C PHE A 7 -3.44 22.16 -0.08
N GLY A 8 -2.44 21.29 -0.18
CA GLY A 8 -1.04 21.66 -0.33
C GLY A 8 -0.48 21.48 -1.73
N GLU A 9 -1.18 20.81 -2.64
CA GLU A 9 -0.67 20.46 -3.98
C GLU A 9 -0.10 21.66 -4.75
N ARG A 10 -0.87 22.75 -4.89
CA ARG A 10 -0.42 23.94 -5.63
C ARG A 10 0.83 24.58 -5.03
N TRP A 11 0.90 24.66 -3.70
CA TRP A 11 2.05 25.23 -3.01
C TRP A 11 3.28 24.32 -3.12
N MET A 12 3.08 23.01 -2.96
CA MET A 12 4.15 22.02 -3.08
C MET A 12 4.71 21.97 -4.51
N TYR A 13 3.88 22.00 -5.54
CA TYR A 13 4.37 22.08 -6.92
C TYR A 13 5.10 23.39 -7.20
N ALA A 14 4.65 24.51 -6.64
CA ALA A 14 5.30 25.80 -6.83
C ALA A 14 6.68 25.88 -6.15
N GLN A 15 6.87 25.23 -5.01
CA GLN A 15 8.11 25.31 -4.22
C GLN A 15 9.08 24.15 -4.45
N LEU A 16 8.55 22.93 -4.62
CA LEU A 16 9.33 21.69 -4.69
C LEU A 16 9.36 21.08 -6.09
N GLY A 17 8.57 21.63 -7.02
CA GLY A 17 8.34 21.03 -8.33
C GLY A 17 7.56 19.72 -8.26
N LEU A 18 7.35 19.11 -9.43
CA LEU A 18 6.59 17.87 -9.57
C LEU A 18 7.25 16.72 -8.76
N PHE A 19 8.54 16.48 -9.01
CA PHE A 19 9.27 15.37 -8.38
C PHE A 19 9.41 15.53 -6.86
N GLY A 20 9.64 16.75 -6.36
CA GLY A 20 9.77 17.01 -4.94
C GLY A 20 8.45 16.79 -4.18
N ALA A 21 7.32 17.19 -4.77
CA ALA A 21 6.01 16.95 -4.16
C ALA A 21 5.69 15.46 -4.03
N TYR A 22 5.93 14.66 -5.08
CA TYR A 22 5.77 13.22 -5.03
C TYR A 22 6.69 12.56 -4.01
N LEU A 23 7.97 12.97 -3.96
CA LEU A 23 8.92 12.45 -2.98
C LEU A 23 8.44 12.67 -1.55
N VAL A 24 7.95 13.88 -1.23
CA VAL A 24 7.41 14.20 0.10
C VAL A 24 6.20 13.33 0.42
N TRP A 25 5.27 13.15 -0.52
CA TRP A 25 4.11 12.29 -0.28
C TRP A 25 4.49 10.82 -0.12
N THR A 26 5.47 10.32 -0.86
CA THR A 26 6.04 8.97 -0.68
C THR A 26 6.65 8.81 0.70
N ILE A 27 7.47 9.78 1.14
CA ILE A 27 8.07 9.75 2.48
C ILE A 27 6.98 9.76 3.56
N LEU A 28 5.98 10.64 3.44
CA LEU A 28 4.86 10.70 4.38
C LEU A 28 4.08 9.38 4.42
N PHE A 29 3.86 8.75 3.27
CA PHE A 29 3.18 7.45 3.21
C PHE A 29 3.99 6.34 3.88
N ILE A 30 5.29 6.27 3.60
CA ILE A 30 6.19 5.27 4.21
C ILE A 30 6.30 5.48 5.71
N LEU A 31 6.46 6.73 6.17
CA LEU A 31 6.63 7.03 7.58
C LEU A 31 5.35 6.82 8.38
N LEU A 32 4.22 7.37 7.93
CA LEU A 32 2.96 7.26 8.65
C LEU A 32 2.38 5.84 8.53
N GLY A 33 2.39 5.27 7.32
CA GLY A 33 1.91 3.91 7.08
C GLY A 33 2.78 2.87 7.78
N GLY A 34 4.11 2.99 7.67
CA GLY A 34 5.06 2.13 8.37
C GLY A 34 4.99 2.26 9.89
N GLY A 35 4.73 3.47 10.40
CA GLY A 35 4.51 3.71 11.83
C GLY A 35 3.26 3.02 12.37
N VAL A 36 2.11 3.24 11.73
CA VAL A 36 0.83 2.65 12.15
C VAL A 36 0.86 1.13 12.01
N LEU A 37 1.30 0.61 10.86
CA LEU A 37 1.38 -0.84 10.65
C LEU A 37 2.45 -1.51 11.51
N GLY A 38 3.54 -0.78 11.82
CA GLY A 38 4.58 -1.24 12.71
C GLY A 38 4.09 -1.49 14.15
N LEU A 39 3.01 -0.84 14.58
CA LEU A 39 2.36 -1.12 15.87
C LEU A 39 1.61 -2.46 15.89
N VAL A 40 1.15 -2.93 14.72
CA VAL A 40 0.40 -4.20 14.58
C VAL A 40 1.34 -5.40 14.53
N VAL A 41 2.61 -5.20 14.16
CA VAL A 41 3.60 -6.28 14.07
C VAL A 41 4.05 -6.74 15.46
N VAL A 42 3.42 -7.81 15.95
CA VAL A 42 3.82 -8.52 17.16
C VAL A 42 5.18 -9.25 16.98
N GLY A 43 6.17 -8.87 17.81
CA GLY A 43 7.40 -9.66 18.06
C GLY A 43 8.65 -9.26 17.24
N ARG A 44 9.78 -9.09 17.94
CA ARG A 44 11.23 -9.01 17.58
C ARG A 44 11.71 -8.35 16.26
N TRP A 45 10.84 -7.96 15.33
CA TRP A 45 11.18 -7.15 14.17
C TRP A 45 11.32 -5.70 14.62
N ARG A 46 12.56 -5.29 14.91
CA ARG A 46 12.88 -3.88 15.23
C ARG A 46 12.24 -3.00 14.15
N LEU A 47 11.48 -1.97 14.55
CA LEU A 47 10.84 -0.98 13.67
C LEU A 47 11.62 -0.69 12.38
N PRO A 48 12.94 -0.40 12.39
CA PRO A 48 13.69 -0.11 11.16
C PRO A 48 13.64 -1.22 10.08
N ARG A 49 13.63 -2.51 10.46
CA ARG A 49 13.51 -3.61 9.49
C ARG A 49 12.13 -3.67 8.85
N PHE A 50 11.09 -3.38 9.63
CA PHE A 50 9.73 -3.30 9.10
C PHE A 50 9.58 -2.12 8.15
N TYR A 51 10.15 -0.95 8.49
CA TYR A 51 10.16 0.21 7.59
C TYR A 51 10.88 -0.08 6.27
N LEU A 52 12.01 -0.79 6.31
CA LEU A 52 12.71 -1.22 5.10
C LEU A 52 11.86 -2.19 4.27
N LEU A 53 11.22 -3.17 4.92
CA LEU A 53 10.33 -4.12 4.23
C LEU A 53 9.11 -3.42 3.63
N PHE A 54 8.48 -2.50 4.36
CA PHE A 54 7.33 -1.72 3.90
C PHE A 54 7.71 -0.77 2.76
N GLY A 55 8.87 -0.11 2.87
CA GLY A 55 9.42 0.73 1.81
C GLY A 55 9.73 -0.09 0.56
N ALA A 56 10.35 -1.26 0.71
CA ALA A 56 10.66 -2.16 -0.40
C ALA A 56 9.40 -2.73 -1.06
N SER A 57 8.38 -3.09 -0.29
CA SER A 57 7.11 -3.61 -0.82
C SER A 57 6.34 -2.52 -1.56
N PHE A 58 6.30 -1.29 -1.04
CA PHE A 58 5.72 -0.14 -1.73
C PHE A 58 6.50 0.24 -2.99
N PHE A 59 7.83 0.15 -2.95
CA PHE A 59 8.66 0.39 -4.13
C PHE A 59 8.39 -0.66 -5.22
N ALA A 60 8.31 -1.94 -4.85
CA ALA A 60 7.97 -3.01 -5.78
C ALA A 60 6.56 -2.82 -6.37
N TYR A 61 5.59 -2.40 -5.55
CA TYR A 61 4.27 -1.98 -6.01
C TYR A 61 4.37 -0.87 -7.06
N ALA A 62 5.09 0.20 -6.76
CA ALA A 62 5.22 1.36 -7.63
C ALA A 62 5.89 1.01 -8.97
N VAL A 63 6.95 0.18 -8.95
CA VAL A 63 7.61 -0.29 -10.17
C VAL A 63 6.65 -1.12 -11.03
N GLY A 64 5.90 -2.04 -10.42
CA GLY A 64 4.90 -2.83 -11.15
C GLY A 64 3.80 -1.96 -11.77
N TRP A 65 3.30 -1.01 -10.99
CA TRP A 65 2.27 -0.08 -11.43
C TRP A 65 2.74 0.79 -12.58
N VAL A 66 3.90 1.43 -12.43
CA VAL A 66 4.48 2.32 -13.45
C VAL A 66 4.84 1.54 -14.72
N GLY A 67 5.43 0.35 -14.58
CA GLY A 67 5.76 -0.50 -15.72
C GLY A 67 4.52 -0.92 -16.51
N ALA A 68 3.46 -1.32 -15.82
CA ALA A 68 2.18 -1.65 -16.45
C ALA A 68 1.54 -0.44 -17.13
N TYR A 69 1.54 0.73 -16.47
CA TYR A 69 0.96 1.95 -17.00
C TYR A 69 1.67 2.47 -18.25
N PHE A 70 3.00 2.37 -18.31
CA PHE A 70 3.75 2.73 -19.51
C PHE A 70 3.59 1.71 -20.65
N SER A 71 3.43 0.43 -20.31
CA SER A 71 3.29 -0.64 -21.31
C SER A 71 1.88 -0.69 -21.92
N LEU A 72 0.86 -0.43 -21.11
CA LEU A 72 -0.55 -0.48 -21.49
C LEU A 72 -1.17 0.88 -21.19
N ARG A 73 -1.42 1.69 -22.23
CA ARG A 73 -2.05 3.01 -22.07
C ARG A 73 -3.56 2.86 -21.86
N GLY A 74 -4.15 3.73 -21.02
CA GLY A 74 -5.59 3.78 -20.74
C GLY A 74 -6.02 2.83 -19.62
N GLY A 75 -7.33 2.56 -19.51
CA GLY A 75 -7.89 1.78 -18.40
C GLY A 75 -7.30 0.37 -18.24
N ALA A 76 -6.83 -0.25 -19.33
CA ALA A 76 -6.14 -1.54 -19.26
C ALA A 76 -4.84 -1.47 -18.42
N GLY A 77 -4.11 -0.35 -18.47
CA GLY A 77 -2.92 -0.13 -17.67
C GLY A 77 -3.20 0.05 -16.19
N GLU A 78 -4.35 0.61 -15.83
CA GLU A 78 -4.79 0.77 -14.43
C GLU A 78 -5.16 -0.58 -13.82
N TRP A 79 -5.86 -1.42 -14.59
CA TRP A 79 -6.17 -2.80 -14.18
C TRP A 79 -4.92 -3.66 -14.07
N VAL A 80 -4.06 -3.67 -15.09
CA VAL A 80 -2.83 -4.47 -15.06
C VAL A 80 -1.85 -3.93 -14.02
N GLY A 81 -1.79 -2.61 -13.83
CA GLY A 81 -0.97 -1.96 -12.81
C GLY A 81 -1.41 -2.31 -11.39
N SER A 82 -2.72 -2.35 -11.13
CA SER A 82 -3.25 -2.75 -9.81
C SER A 82 -2.99 -4.22 -9.52
N VAL A 83 -3.14 -5.10 -10.51
CA VAL A 83 -2.79 -6.52 -10.36
C VAL A 83 -1.28 -6.69 -10.16
N ALA A 84 -0.45 -6.14 -11.04
CA ALA A 84 1.01 -6.29 -10.99
C ALA A 84 1.60 -5.67 -9.72
N GLY A 85 1.13 -4.48 -9.34
CA GLY A 85 1.55 -3.81 -8.11
C GLY A 85 1.19 -4.63 -6.87
N SER A 86 -0.05 -5.11 -6.75
CA SER A 86 -0.49 -5.92 -5.61
C SER A 86 0.23 -7.28 -5.54
N LEU A 87 0.51 -7.92 -6.68
CA LEU A 87 1.30 -9.15 -6.76
C LEU A 87 2.73 -8.93 -6.25
N LEU A 88 3.41 -7.89 -6.73
CA LEU A 88 4.77 -7.59 -6.30
C LEU A 88 4.83 -7.21 -4.82
N MET A 89 3.88 -6.40 -4.35
CA MET A 89 3.79 -6.03 -2.94
C MET A 89 3.56 -7.25 -2.04
N GLY A 90 2.60 -8.10 -2.39
CA GLY A 90 2.29 -9.33 -1.67
C GLY A 90 3.45 -10.30 -1.67
N PHE A 91 4.18 -10.42 -2.79
CA PHE A 91 5.39 -11.23 -2.88
C PHE A 91 6.52 -10.74 -1.97
N VAL A 92 6.82 -9.43 -1.98
CA VAL A 92 7.88 -8.86 -1.11
C VAL A 92 7.53 -9.05 0.37
N LEU A 93 6.26 -8.85 0.74
CA LEU A 93 5.81 -9.12 2.11
C LEU A 93 5.92 -10.61 2.45
N ALA A 94 5.45 -11.51 1.58
CA ALA A 94 5.55 -12.95 1.80
C ALA A 94 7.00 -13.42 1.96
N ALA A 95 7.90 -12.93 1.11
CA ALA A 95 9.33 -13.21 1.19
C ALA A 95 9.96 -12.64 2.47
N GLY A 96 9.58 -11.42 2.87
CA GLY A 96 10.05 -10.79 4.10
C GLY A 96 9.63 -11.54 5.36
N PHE A 97 8.42 -12.10 5.39
CA PHE A 97 7.92 -12.91 6.50
C PHE A 97 8.29 -14.40 6.41
N GLY A 98 8.90 -14.85 5.30
CA GLY A 98 9.31 -16.23 5.08
C GLY A 98 8.17 -17.17 4.65
N VAL A 99 7.01 -16.64 4.27
CA VAL A 99 5.79 -17.40 3.94
C VAL A 99 5.46 -17.34 2.44
N ILE A 100 6.45 -17.67 1.60
CA ILE A 100 6.36 -17.48 0.14
C ILE A 100 5.22 -18.26 -0.52
N HIS A 101 4.85 -19.42 0.04
CA HIS A 101 3.72 -20.23 -0.42
C HIS A 101 2.37 -19.51 -0.29
N SER A 102 2.27 -18.54 0.63
CA SER A 102 1.07 -17.71 0.81
C SER A 102 1.10 -16.43 -0.03
N ALA A 103 2.13 -16.20 -0.84
CA ALA A 103 2.28 -14.96 -1.62
C ALA A 103 1.06 -14.66 -2.50
N LEU A 104 0.47 -15.68 -3.13
CA LEU A 104 -0.72 -15.51 -3.96
C LEU A 104 -1.93 -15.05 -3.12
N THR A 105 -2.14 -15.66 -1.95
CA THR A 105 -3.22 -15.30 -1.03
C THR A 105 -3.05 -13.88 -0.49
N LEU A 106 -1.83 -13.51 -0.08
CA LEU A 106 -1.52 -12.17 0.41
C LEU A 106 -1.73 -11.12 -0.70
N SER A 107 -1.29 -11.43 -1.91
CA SER A 107 -1.49 -10.58 -3.09
C SER A 107 -2.96 -10.42 -3.44
N ALA A 108 -3.76 -11.49 -3.35
CA ALA A 108 -5.19 -11.45 -3.60
C ALA A 108 -5.92 -10.55 -2.59
N VAL A 109 -5.57 -10.66 -1.29
CA VAL A 109 -6.12 -9.78 -0.25
C VAL A 109 -5.77 -8.32 -0.53
N LEU A 110 -4.52 -8.02 -0.89
CA LEU A 110 -4.10 -6.66 -1.26
C LEU A 110 -4.81 -6.16 -2.50
N PHE A 111 -4.98 -7.01 -3.52
CA PHE A 111 -5.66 -6.65 -4.76
C PHE A 111 -7.13 -6.32 -4.52
N VAL A 112 -7.84 -7.13 -3.74
CA VAL A 112 -9.25 -6.87 -3.39
C VAL A 112 -9.36 -5.59 -2.56
N ALA A 113 -8.52 -5.41 -1.54
CA ALA A 113 -8.52 -4.21 -0.72
C ALA A 113 -8.22 -2.94 -1.54
N ASN A 114 -7.24 -3.02 -2.45
CA ASN A 114 -6.86 -1.94 -3.35
C ASN A 114 -8.00 -1.60 -4.32
N SER A 115 -8.59 -2.61 -4.96
CA SER A 115 -9.69 -2.43 -5.92
C SER A 115 -10.92 -1.84 -5.25
N VAL A 116 -11.34 -2.39 -4.11
CA VAL A 116 -12.48 -1.87 -3.35
C VAL A 116 -12.22 -0.42 -2.94
N GLY A 117 -11.05 -0.12 -2.38
CA GLY A 117 -10.70 1.25 -1.99
C GLY A 117 -10.68 2.22 -3.18
N TYR A 118 -10.16 1.79 -4.32
CA TYR A 118 -10.02 2.62 -5.52
C TYR A 118 -11.37 2.93 -6.17
N PHE A 119 -12.18 1.90 -6.45
CA PHE A 119 -13.50 2.08 -7.08
C PHE A 119 -14.48 2.78 -6.14
N LEU A 120 -14.53 2.38 -4.87
CA LEU A 120 -15.40 3.04 -3.90
C LEU A 120 -14.97 4.49 -3.70
N GLY A 121 -13.67 4.74 -3.54
CA GLY A 121 -13.12 6.09 -3.50
C GLY A 121 -13.53 6.91 -4.72
N SER A 122 -13.38 6.37 -5.95
CA SER A 122 -13.72 7.06 -7.19
C SER A 122 -15.19 7.47 -7.21
N THR A 123 -16.10 6.54 -6.92
CA THR A 123 -17.55 6.84 -6.92
C THR A 123 -17.92 7.94 -5.93
N LEU A 124 -17.30 7.96 -4.75
CA LEU A 124 -17.49 9.01 -3.75
C LEU A 124 -16.90 10.36 -4.18
N ASN A 125 -15.73 10.34 -4.84
CA ASN A 125 -15.12 11.55 -5.40
C ASN A 125 -15.98 12.14 -6.51
N ASP A 126 -16.53 11.29 -7.39
CA ASP A 126 -17.36 11.71 -8.51
C ASP A 126 -18.73 12.24 -8.02
N ALA A 127 -19.25 11.69 -6.92
CA ALA A 127 -20.51 12.14 -6.33
C ALA A 127 -20.41 13.50 -5.60
N ILE A 128 -19.31 13.77 -4.88
CA ILE A 128 -19.16 14.98 -4.07
C ILE A 128 -18.36 16.07 -4.80
N GLY A 129 -17.33 15.68 -5.54
CA GLY A 129 -16.44 16.59 -6.25
C GLY A 129 -15.58 17.49 -5.33
N GLY A 130 -14.67 18.23 -5.97
CA GLY A 130 -13.84 19.23 -5.30
C GLY A 130 -12.91 18.65 -4.22
N LYS A 131 -12.49 19.52 -3.28
CA LYS A 131 -11.53 19.16 -2.23
C LYS A 131 -12.09 18.14 -1.25
N ALA A 132 -13.40 18.19 -0.98
CA ALA A 132 -14.07 17.23 -0.11
C ALA A 132 -14.10 15.82 -0.73
N GLY A 133 -14.37 15.72 -2.04
CA GLY A 133 -14.29 14.46 -2.78
C GLY A 133 -12.89 13.84 -2.72
N MET A 134 -11.83 14.62 -2.94
CA MET A 134 -10.45 14.13 -2.86
C MET A 134 -10.05 13.63 -1.48
N LEU A 135 -10.50 14.33 -0.42
CA LEU A 135 -10.27 13.89 0.97
C LEU A 135 -10.98 12.58 1.26
N LEU A 136 -12.23 12.46 0.83
CA LEU A 136 -13.04 11.28 1.07
C LEU A 136 -12.53 10.09 0.27
N TRP A 137 -12.12 10.31 -0.98
CA TRP A 137 -11.39 9.33 -1.80
C TRP A 137 -10.19 8.78 -1.04
N GLY A 138 -9.36 9.68 -0.53
CA GLY A 138 -8.17 9.33 0.22
C GLY A 138 -8.45 8.60 1.54
N ALA A 139 -9.52 8.97 2.24
CA ALA A 139 -9.94 8.33 3.47
C ALA A 139 -10.42 6.89 3.21
N VAL A 140 -11.30 6.71 2.23
CA VAL A 140 -11.85 5.40 1.84
C VAL A 140 -10.75 4.49 1.30
N TYR A 141 -9.95 5.00 0.36
CA TYR A 141 -8.81 4.27 -0.19
C TYR A 141 -7.81 3.88 0.90
N GLY A 142 -7.46 4.82 1.78
CA GLY A 142 -6.53 4.59 2.88
C GLY A 142 -7.04 3.57 3.91
N LEU A 143 -8.33 3.60 4.24
CA LEU A 143 -8.95 2.63 5.15
C LEU A 143 -8.97 1.22 4.54
N CYS A 144 -9.40 1.09 3.29
CA CYS A 144 -9.43 -0.21 2.61
C CYS A 144 -8.02 -0.80 2.46
N LEU A 145 -7.07 -0.02 1.95
CA LEU A 145 -5.69 -0.47 1.77
C LEU A 145 -5.01 -0.77 3.11
N GLY A 146 -5.23 0.08 4.12
CA GLY A 146 -4.72 -0.10 5.48
C GLY A 146 -5.25 -1.37 6.13
N ALA A 147 -6.55 -1.65 6.00
CA ALA A 147 -7.16 -2.89 6.48
C ALA A 147 -6.60 -4.11 5.74
N GLY A 148 -6.42 -4.03 4.41
CA GLY A 148 -5.81 -5.08 3.62
C GLY A 148 -4.38 -5.39 4.06
N LEU A 149 -3.57 -4.35 4.30
CA LEU A 149 -2.21 -4.49 4.81
C LEU A 149 -2.18 -5.10 6.22
N GLY A 150 -3.06 -4.64 7.12
CA GLY A 150 -3.21 -5.21 8.46
C GLY A 150 -3.59 -6.70 8.42
N ALA A 151 -4.53 -7.08 7.56
CA ALA A 151 -4.93 -8.47 7.37
C ALA A 151 -3.79 -9.33 6.84
N VAL A 152 -3.04 -8.84 5.85
CA VAL A 152 -1.88 -9.52 5.27
C VAL A 152 -0.78 -9.74 6.30
N LEU A 153 -0.50 -8.75 7.13
CA LEU A 153 0.47 -8.87 8.23
C LEU A 153 0.01 -9.91 9.25
N HIS A 154 -1.26 -9.84 9.68
CA HIS A 154 -1.83 -10.81 10.60
C HIS A 154 -1.74 -12.24 10.03
N PHE A 155 -2.16 -12.47 8.79
CA PHE A 155 -2.08 -13.78 8.15
C PHE A 155 -0.64 -14.27 8.00
N ALA A 156 0.29 -13.41 7.58
CA ALA A 156 1.70 -13.76 7.46
C ALA A 156 2.29 -14.18 8.81
N GLN A 157 1.93 -13.47 9.89
CA GLN A 157 2.37 -13.80 11.26
C GLN A 157 1.74 -15.11 11.77
N SER A 158 0.43 -15.31 11.58
CA SER A 158 -0.25 -16.55 11.99
C SER A 158 0.28 -17.78 11.25
N ARG A 159 0.56 -17.66 9.94
CA ARG A 159 1.11 -18.75 9.12
C ARG A 159 2.53 -19.11 9.54
N ARG A 160 3.38 -18.11 9.77
CA ARG A 160 4.73 -18.33 10.27
C ARG A 160 4.74 -18.99 11.65
N ALA A 161 3.82 -18.61 12.54
CA ALA A 161 3.68 -19.25 13.85
C ALA A 161 3.23 -20.73 13.72
N GLY A 162 2.33 -21.02 12.78
CA GLY A 162 1.90 -22.40 12.49
C GLY A 162 3.00 -23.27 11.86
N GLU A 163 3.84 -22.72 10.98
CA GLU A 163 4.96 -23.43 10.35
C GLU A 163 6.11 -23.73 11.34
N LEU A 164 6.25 -22.93 12.40
CA LEU A 164 7.29 -23.13 13.42
C LEU A 164 6.95 -24.18 14.48
N GLY A 165 5.69 -24.64 14.55
CA GLY A 165 5.24 -25.70 15.47
C GLY A 165 5.39 -25.40 16.97
N PRO A 166 4.60 -26.04 17.85
CA PRO A 166 4.80 -25.95 19.30
C PRO A 166 5.94 -26.88 19.72
N GLU A 167 7.19 -26.54 19.42
CA GLU A 167 8.35 -27.17 20.06
C GLU A 167 9.31 -26.10 20.56
N ARG A 168 9.17 -25.78 21.86
CA ARG A 168 10.22 -25.60 22.87
C ARG A 168 9.62 -24.92 24.11
N GLU A 169 8.94 -25.72 24.92
CA GLU A 169 8.97 -25.60 26.38
C GLU A 169 9.37 -26.96 26.95
#